data_AF-A0A355BXY6-F1
#
_entry.id   AF-A0A355BXY6-F1
#
_cell.length_a   1.000
_cell.length_b   1.000
_cell.length_c   1.000
_cell.angle_alpha   90.00
_cell.angle_beta   90.00
_cell.angle_gamma   90.00
#
_symmetry.space_group_name_H-M   'P 1'
#
loop_
_entity.id
_entity.type
_entity.pdbx_description
1 polymer ?
#
loop_
_entity_poly.entity_id
_entity_poly.type
_entity_poly.pdbx_seq_one_letter_code
_entity_poly.pdbx_strand_id
1 'polypeptide(L)'
;VVAGGADVIYPPEHDMLTAAIAERGAIVSEQPPGAQPAARDFPRRNRLISGLSRGVVVVEAAARSGTLITARFALEQGREVFAVPGSPLDPRCQGANKLIRDGATLVETAEDILAVLAEQNRAVREPARDLFSWN
;
A
#
# COMPACT_ATOMS: atom_id res chain seq x y z
N VAL A 1 -7.41 -1.12 4.24
CA VAL A 1 -7.28 -2.56 3.89
C VAL A 1 -6.80 -3.33 5.12
N VAL A 2 -7.49 -4.38 5.55
CA VAL A 2 -7.20 -5.14 6.79
C VAL A 2 -6.83 -6.60 6.51
N ALA A 3 -6.14 -7.25 7.44
CA ALA A 3 -5.64 -8.62 7.27
C ALA A 3 -6.66 -9.71 7.68
N GLY A 4 -7.56 -9.41 8.60
CA GLY A 4 -8.68 -10.29 9.01
C GLY A 4 -9.99 -9.90 8.34
N GLY A 5 -11.13 -10.36 8.87
CA GLY A 5 -12.45 -9.93 8.44
C GLY A 5 -12.61 -8.41 8.57
N ALA A 6 -13.44 -7.79 7.71
CA ALA A 6 -13.64 -6.34 7.75
C ALA A 6 -14.29 -5.85 9.07
N ASP A 7 -14.94 -6.76 9.79
CA ASP A 7 -15.57 -6.62 11.10
C ASP A 7 -14.63 -6.99 12.27
N VAL A 8 -13.39 -7.42 12.00
CA VAL A 8 -12.40 -7.80 13.02
C VAL A 8 -11.30 -6.73 13.10
N ILE A 9 -11.31 -5.97 14.18
CA ILE A 9 -10.33 -4.90 14.42
C ILE A 9 -9.01 -5.49 14.89
N TYR A 10 -7.93 -5.16 14.16
CA TYR A 10 -6.57 -5.45 14.56
C TYR A 10 -5.60 -4.37 14.03
N PRO A 11 -4.69 -3.86 14.87
CA PRO A 11 -4.59 -4.13 16.30
C PRO A 11 -5.76 -3.48 17.08
N PRO A 12 -6.17 -3.99 18.26
CA PRO A 12 -7.33 -3.48 19.01
C PRO A 12 -7.27 -1.98 19.33
N GLU A 13 -6.06 -1.44 19.49
CA GLU A 13 -5.78 -0.02 19.75
C GLU A 13 -6.27 0.89 18.60
N HIS A 14 -6.55 0.34 17.42
CA HIS A 14 -7.05 1.07 16.26
C HIS A 14 -8.59 1.07 16.13
N ASP A 15 -9.35 0.63 17.15
CA ASP A 15 -10.82 0.60 17.11
C ASP A 15 -11.43 1.96 16.72
N MET A 16 -11.13 3.01 17.48
CA MET A 16 -11.63 4.36 17.20
C MET A 16 -11.23 4.88 15.80
N LEU A 17 -9.99 4.60 15.38
CA LEU A 17 -9.50 4.98 14.05
C LEU A 17 -10.24 4.23 12.95
N THR A 18 -10.51 2.94 13.15
CA THR A 18 -11.21 2.10 12.18
C THR A 18 -12.64 2.58 12.01
N ALA A 19 -13.33 2.90 13.10
CA ALA A 19 -14.67 3.48 13.08
C ALA A 19 -14.70 4.82 12.32
N ALA A 20 -13.76 5.72 12.60
CA ALA A 20 -13.65 7.01 11.91
C ALA A 20 -13.39 6.86 10.40
N ILE A 21 -12.54 5.90 10.00
CA ILE A 21 -12.30 5.59 8.58
C ILE A 21 -13.55 5.00 7.93
N ALA A 22 -14.29 4.12 8.63
CA ALA A 22 -15.51 3.52 8.09
C ALA A 22 -16.63 4.54 7.86
N GLU A 23 -16.71 5.59 8.68
CA GLU A 23 -17.71 6.65 8.54
C GLU A 23 -17.54 7.48 7.24
N ARG A 24 -16.29 7.72 6.82
CA ARG A 24 -15.96 8.67 5.73
C ARG A 24 -15.22 8.05 4.54
N GLY A 25 -14.95 6.75 4.62
CA GLY A 25 -14.10 6.03 3.69
C GLY A 25 -14.53 4.58 3.58
N ALA A 26 -13.56 3.67 3.55
CA ALA A 26 -13.83 2.25 3.40
C ALA A 26 -12.81 1.37 4.14
N ILE A 27 -13.33 0.32 4.78
CA ILE A 27 -12.54 -0.81 5.25
C ILE A 27 -12.67 -1.93 4.21
N VAL A 28 -11.54 -2.34 3.64
CA VAL A 28 -11.47 -3.36 2.60
C VAL A 28 -10.79 -4.61 3.16
N SER A 29 -11.39 -5.77 2.96
CA SER A 29 -10.83 -7.08 3.30
C SER A 29 -11.08 -8.09 2.18
N GLU A 30 -10.19 -9.06 2.02
CA GLU A 30 -10.39 -10.27 1.21
C GLU A 30 -10.76 -11.51 2.05
N GLN A 31 -10.90 -11.36 3.38
CA GLN A 31 -11.24 -12.43 4.30
C GLN A 31 -12.74 -12.43 4.63
N PRO A 32 -13.32 -13.60 4.96
CA PRO A 32 -14.71 -13.67 5.39
C PRO A 32 -14.93 -12.91 6.72
N PRO A 33 -16.17 -12.44 6.99
CA PRO A 33 -16.52 -11.86 8.28
C PRO A 33 -16.14 -12.77 9.46
N GLY A 34 -15.69 -12.17 10.56
CA GLY A 34 -15.23 -12.87 11.77
C GLY A 34 -13.85 -13.52 11.68
N ALA A 35 -13.19 -13.50 10.51
CA ALA A 35 -11.85 -14.09 10.37
C ALA A 35 -10.80 -13.34 11.19
N GLN A 36 -10.15 -14.04 12.13
CA GLN A 36 -9.04 -13.49 12.90
C GLN A 36 -7.77 -13.40 12.05
N PRO A 37 -7.02 -12.28 12.07
CA PRO A 37 -5.80 -12.15 11.29
C PRO A 37 -4.70 -13.08 11.82
N ALA A 38 -4.07 -13.84 10.94
CA ALA A 38 -2.85 -14.60 11.23
C ALA A 38 -1.63 -13.92 10.59
N ALA A 39 -0.42 -14.27 11.06
CA ALA A 39 0.83 -13.67 10.58
C ALA A 39 1.01 -13.74 9.06
N ARG A 40 0.54 -14.81 8.42
CA ARG A 40 0.58 -15.00 6.95
C ARG A 40 -0.32 -14.03 6.18
N ASP A 41 -1.36 -13.48 6.82
CA ASP A 41 -2.35 -12.65 6.16
C ASP A 41 -1.84 -11.22 5.95
N PHE A 42 -0.88 -10.76 6.77
CA PHE A 42 -0.32 -9.41 6.63
C PHE A 42 0.47 -9.22 5.32
N PRO A 43 1.43 -10.10 4.95
CA PRO A 43 2.07 -10.00 3.65
C PRO A 43 1.07 -10.18 2.51
N ARG A 44 0.12 -11.12 2.62
CA ARG A 44 -0.89 -11.38 1.58
C ARG A 44 -1.74 -10.13 1.30
N ARG A 45 -2.19 -9.44 2.35
CA ARG A 45 -3.00 -8.22 2.28
C ARG A 45 -2.28 -7.08 1.56
N ASN A 46 -0.94 -6.98 1.68
CA ASN A 46 -0.18 -5.85 1.12
C ASN A 46 -0.34 -5.71 -0.40
N ARG A 47 -0.56 -6.81 -1.12
CA ARG A 47 -0.83 -6.78 -2.58
C ARG A 47 -2.09 -5.97 -2.93
N LEU A 48 -3.07 -5.92 -2.03
CA LEU A 48 -4.31 -5.16 -2.23
C LEU A 48 -4.05 -3.67 -1.98
N ILE A 49 -3.19 -3.32 -1.02
CA ILE A 49 -2.83 -1.92 -0.75
C ILE A 49 -2.18 -1.30 -1.98
N SER A 50 -1.15 -1.95 -2.53
CA SER A 50 -0.49 -1.48 -3.74
C SER A 50 -1.43 -1.54 -4.94
N GLY A 51 -2.25 -2.60 -5.03
CA GLY A 51 -3.14 -2.84 -6.17
C GLY A 51 -4.23 -1.79 -6.33
N LEU A 52 -4.77 -1.28 -5.21
CA LEU A 52 -5.77 -0.21 -5.18
C LEU A 52 -5.16 1.19 -5.37
N SER A 53 -3.83 1.33 -5.31
CA SER A 53 -3.12 2.61 -5.37
C SER A 53 -2.63 2.93 -6.78
N ARG A 54 -2.44 4.22 -7.09
CA ARG A 54 -1.74 4.66 -8.31
C ARG A 54 -0.21 4.57 -8.16
N GLY A 55 0.28 4.83 -6.95
CA GLY A 55 1.67 4.64 -6.53
C GLY A 55 1.75 4.41 -5.03
N VAL A 56 2.90 3.95 -4.55
CA VAL A 56 3.17 3.66 -3.14
C VAL A 56 4.34 4.49 -2.66
N VAL A 57 4.19 5.16 -1.52
CA VAL A 57 5.26 5.94 -0.89
C VAL A 57 5.80 5.18 0.31
N VAL A 58 7.11 4.94 0.32
CA VAL A 58 7.82 4.36 1.46
C VAL A 58 8.54 5.47 2.23
N VAL A 59 8.01 5.81 3.41
CA VAL A 59 8.56 6.87 4.27
C VAL A 59 9.75 6.37 5.08
N GLU A 60 9.59 5.25 5.79
CA GLU A 60 10.66 4.59 6.53
C GLU A 60 10.55 3.07 6.33
N ALA A 61 11.68 2.40 6.14
CA ALA A 61 11.77 0.94 6.06
C ALA A 61 13.18 0.47 6.40
N ALA A 62 13.32 -0.34 7.45
CA ALA A 62 14.55 -1.10 7.67
C ALA A 62 14.77 -2.15 6.58
N ALA A 63 16.01 -2.64 6.42
CA ALA A 63 16.39 -3.58 5.35
C ALA A 63 15.55 -4.88 5.28
N ARG A 64 14.94 -5.31 6.40
CA ARG A 64 14.07 -6.50 6.49
C ARG A 64 12.62 -6.15 6.87
N SER A 65 12.19 -4.92 6.57
CA SER A 65 10.83 -4.45 6.89
C SER A 65 9.78 -5.10 5.99
N GLY A 66 8.61 -5.43 6.58
CA GLY A 66 7.43 -5.86 5.83
C GLY A 66 6.92 -4.81 4.83
N THR A 67 7.25 -3.53 5.03
CA THR A 67 6.96 -2.43 4.07
C THR A 67 7.55 -2.70 2.69
N LEU A 68 8.73 -3.34 2.63
CA LEU A 68 9.40 -3.64 1.37
C LEU A 68 8.65 -4.69 0.53
N ILE A 69 7.82 -5.52 1.17
CA ILE A 69 6.93 -6.45 0.48
C ILE A 69 5.87 -5.66 -0.31
N THR A 70 5.32 -4.60 0.26
CA THR A 70 4.35 -3.72 -0.42
C THR A 70 5.00 -2.99 -1.61
N ALA A 71 6.22 -2.49 -1.44
CA ALA A 71 6.97 -1.86 -2.54
C ALA A 71 7.23 -2.84 -3.68
N ARG A 72 7.60 -4.09 -3.37
CA ARG A 72 7.74 -5.14 -4.38
C ARG A 72 6.44 -5.42 -5.13
N PHE A 73 5.32 -5.60 -4.42
CA PHE A 73 4.02 -5.80 -5.07
C PHE A 73 3.61 -4.61 -5.94
N ALA A 74 3.90 -3.38 -5.52
CA ALA A 74 3.67 -2.19 -6.33
C ALA A 74 4.42 -2.26 -7.67
N LEU A 75 5.71 -2.58 -7.66
CA LEU A 75 6.51 -2.74 -8.88
C LEU A 75 5.97 -3.87 -9.77
N GLU A 76 5.67 -5.04 -9.20
CA GLU A 76 5.09 -6.18 -9.94
C GLU A 76 3.73 -5.82 -10.60
N GLN A 77 2.97 -4.92 -10.00
CA GLN A 77 1.68 -4.43 -10.50
C GLN A 77 1.81 -3.21 -11.43
N GLY A 78 3.03 -2.77 -11.75
CA GLY A 78 3.28 -1.59 -12.58
C GLY A 78 2.77 -0.30 -11.94
N ARG A 79 2.85 -0.19 -10.62
CA ARG A 79 2.59 1.02 -9.83
C ARG A 79 3.89 1.77 -9.57
N GLU A 80 3.78 3.09 -9.50
CA GLU A 80 4.93 3.92 -9.13
C GLU A 80 5.36 3.65 -7.69
N VAL A 81 6.67 3.64 -7.44
CA VAL A 81 7.21 3.51 -6.09
C VAL A 81 8.04 4.75 -5.79
N PHE A 82 7.61 5.46 -4.76
CA PHE A 82 8.30 6.62 -4.21
C PHE A 82 8.98 6.23 -2.90
N ALA A 83 10.10 6.85 -2.61
CA ALA A 83 10.81 6.64 -1.35
C ALA A 83 11.34 7.98 -0.80
N VAL A 84 11.12 8.19 0.49
CA VAL A 84 11.67 9.34 1.21
C VAL A 84 13.11 9.03 1.61
N PRO A 85 14.09 9.88 1.26
CA PRO A 85 15.48 9.65 1.62
C PRO A 85 15.67 9.85 3.12
N GLY A 86 16.69 9.20 3.68
CA GLY A 86 17.08 9.43 5.07
C GLY A 86 18.55 9.16 5.33
N SER A 87 18.99 9.46 6.55
CA SER A 87 20.41 9.32 6.94
C SER A 87 20.94 7.90 6.67
N PRO A 88 22.11 7.74 6.02
CA PRO A 88 22.76 6.44 5.87
C PRO A 88 23.09 5.75 7.20
N LEU A 89 23.16 6.53 8.29
CA LEU A 89 23.42 6.03 9.64
C LEU A 89 22.15 5.55 10.35
N ASP A 90 20.95 5.91 9.87
CA ASP A 90 19.70 5.46 10.45
C ASP A 90 19.28 4.11 9.84
N PRO A 91 19.26 3.01 10.63
CA PRO A 91 18.86 1.70 10.13
C PRO A 91 17.42 1.67 9.59
N ARG A 92 16.54 2.59 10.00
CA ARG A 92 15.16 2.70 9.51
C ARG A 92 15.08 3.26 8.09
N CYS A 93 16.13 3.89 7.59
CA CYS A 93 16.16 4.47 6.24
C CYS A 93 16.80 3.54 5.20
N GLN A 94 17.45 2.45 5.63
CA GLN A 94 18.21 1.57 4.74
C GLN A 94 17.39 0.98 3.58
N GLY A 95 16.15 0.56 3.85
CA GLY A 95 15.24 0.01 2.85
C GLY A 95 14.74 1.08 1.88
N ALA A 96 14.36 2.26 2.38
CA ALA A 96 13.95 3.38 1.53
C ALA A 96 15.11 3.86 0.62
N ASN A 97 16.31 4.06 1.19
CA ASN A 97 17.50 4.41 0.42
C ASN A 97 17.91 3.33 -0.59
N LYS A 98 17.67 2.04 -0.26
CA LYS A 98 17.87 0.95 -1.22
C LYS A 98 16.86 1.03 -2.36
N LEU A 99 15.58 1.30 -2.09
CA LEU A 99 14.58 1.47 -3.15
C LEU A 99 14.99 2.61 -4.09
N ILE A 100 15.46 3.75 -3.57
CA ILE A 100 15.96 4.86 -4.39
C ILE A 100 17.11 4.40 -5.29
N ARG A 101 18.07 3.66 -4.72
CA ARG A 101 19.20 3.10 -5.47
C ARG A 101 18.76 2.10 -6.56
N ASP A 102 17.69 1.37 -6.30
CA ASP A 102 17.12 0.38 -7.23
C ASP A 102 16.16 1.04 -8.25
N GLY A 103 15.99 2.37 -8.22
CA GLY A 103 15.24 3.14 -9.23
C GLY A 103 13.89 3.67 -8.77
N ALA A 104 13.52 3.55 -7.49
CA ALA A 104 12.34 4.24 -6.95
C ALA A 104 12.54 5.76 -7.01
N THR A 105 11.46 6.49 -7.25
CA THR A 105 11.48 7.94 -7.31
C THR A 105 11.74 8.53 -5.92
N LEU A 106 12.83 9.29 -5.77
CA LEU A 106 13.10 10.06 -4.54
C LEU A 106 12.07 11.18 -4.42
N VAL A 107 11.43 11.30 -3.26
CA VAL A 107 10.48 12.39 -2.96
C VAL A 107 10.75 12.99 -1.58
N GLU A 108 10.56 14.29 -1.45
CA GLU A 108 10.67 15.03 -0.19
C GLU A 108 9.32 15.65 0.22
N THR A 109 8.43 15.86 -0.75
CA THR A 109 7.15 16.54 -0.59
C THR A 109 5.99 15.81 -1.26
N ALA A 110 4.77 16.22 -0.94
CA ALA A 110 3.58 15.70 -1.60
C ALA A 110 3.52 16.17 -3.08
N GLU A 111 4.03 17.36 -3.34
CA GLU A 111 4.12 17.97 -4.67
C GLU A 111 4.97 17.12 -5.62
N ASP A 112 6.08 16.55 -5.16
CA ASP A 112 6.92 15.65 -5.97
C ASP A 112 6.12 14.42 -6.45
N ILE A 113 5.30 13.84 -5.56
CA ILE A 113 4.44 12.70 -5.88
C ILE A 113 3.37 13.11 -6.89
N LEU A 114 2.71 14.25 -6.65
CA LEU A 114 1.64 14.74 -7.52
C LEU A 114 2.14 15.07 -8.93
N ALA A 115 3.35 15.62 -9.06
CA ALA A 115 3.96 15.91 -10.35
C ALA A 115 4.14 14.64 -11.20
N VAL A 116 4.74 13.59 -10.63
CA VAL A 116 4.93 12.30 -11.31
C VAL A 116 3.59 11.66 -11.67
N LEU A 117 2.62 11.68 -10.75
CA LEU A 117 1.31 11.10 -11.02
C LEU A 117 0.50 11.89 -12.07
N ALA A 118 0.74 13.19 -12.22
CA ALA A 118 0.08 14.00 -13.26
C ALA A 118 0.57 13.61 -14.67
N GLU A 119 1.87 13.38 -14.83
CA GLU A 119 2.48 12.93 -16.08
C GLU A 119 2.00 11.54 -16.51
N GLN A 120 1.72 10.67 -15.53
CA GLN A 120 1.35 9.29 -15.81
C GLN A 120 -0.04 9.12 -16.41
N ASN A 121 -0.90 10.15 -16.40
CA ASN A 121 -2.26 10.28 -16.97
C ASN A 121 -3.03 8.98 -17.30
N ARG A 122 -2.88 7.96 -16.45
CA ARG A 122 -3.63 6.71 -16.49
C ARG A 122 -4.94 7.04 -15.80
N ALA A 123 -5.93 7.46 -16.58
CA ALA A 123 -7.30 7.37 -16.15
C ALA A 123 -7.48 5.95 -15.57
N VAL A 124 -7.92 5.85 -14.32
CA VAL A 124 -8.40 4.58 -13.77
C VAL A 124 -9.65 4.27 -14.59
N ARG A 125 -9.44 3.58 -15.71
CA ARG A 125 -10.53 3.06 -16.51
C ARG A 125 -11.00 1.82 -15.80
N GLU A 126 -12.29 1.78 -15.52
CA GLU A 126 -12.96 0.51 -15.32
C GLU A 126 -12.55 -0.38 -16.52
N PRO A 127 -11.90 -1.54 -16.29
CA PRO A 127 -11.68 -2.48 -17.39
C PRO A 127 -13.06 -2.72 -18.00
N ALA A 128 -13.17 -2.63 -19.34
CA ALA A 128 -14.44 -2.80 -20.04
C ALA A 128 -15.15 -4.04 -19.45
N ARG A 129 -16.22 -3.78 -18.69
CA ARG A 129 -16.87 -4.82 -17.90
C ARG A 129 -17.57 -5.76 -18.87
N ASP A 130 -17.12 -7.01 -18.88
CA ASP A 130 -18.00 -8.16 -19.08
C ASP A 130 -17.73 -9.25 -18.01
N LEU A 131 -17.41 -8.81 -16.79
CA LEU A 131 -17.09 -9.72 -15.67
C LEU A 131 -18.33 -10.43 -15.10
N PHE A 132 -19.54 -10.07 -15.56
CA PHE A 132 -20.81 -10.64 -15.10
C PHE A 132 -21.78 -10.97 -16.25
N SER A 133 -21.33 -11.03 -17.50
CA SER A 133 -22.13 -11.62 -18.58
C SER A 133 -22.22 -13.12 -18.41
N TRP A 134 -23.21 -13.56 -17.63
CA TRP A 134 -23.71 -14.91 -17.71
C TRP A 134 -24.70 -14.95 -18.89
N ASN A 135 -24.18 -15.22 -20.09
CA ASN A 135 -25.01 -15.80 -21.15
C ASN A 135 -25.27 -17.27 -20.83
#